data_AF-A0A2H2ZWX4-F1
#
_entry.id   AF-A0A2H2ZWX4-F1
#
_cell.length_a   1.000
_cell.length_b   1.000
_cell.length_c   1.000
_cell.angle_alpha   90.00
_cell.angle_beta   90.00
_cell.angle_gamma   90.00
#
_symmetry.space_group_name_H-M   'P 1'
#
loop_
_entity.id
_entity.type
_entity.pdbx_description
1 polymer ?
#
loop_
_entity_poly.entity_id
_entity_poly.type
_entity_poly.pdbx_seq_one_letter_code
_entity_poly.pdbx_strand_id
1 'polypeptide(L)'
;MRALLESEPHTKIVQAAEVMTPKRGRPEPTVEHLHQLNFQIIRIAMQMKRLWRPDGGRPLDGILFVNAPHTAVPFDTFTWLSFTSIMNLVDWMGISIPLNEAADKKLDVGMPIGDCYSDFDRSIQELYHAEKFHGLPLAAQLIGQRFEDEKLLALADELYPILTQRGQSKL
;
A
#
# COMPACT_ATOMS: atom_id res chain seq x y z
N MET A 1 -28.83 -0.42 14.86
CA MET A 1 -27.62 0.08 14.16
C MET A 1 -27.00 -1.00 13.27
N ARG A 2 -26.61 -2.18 13.78
CA ARG A 2 -26.05 -3.28 12.96
C ARG A 2 -26.96 -3.73 11.80
N ALA A 3 -28.24 -3.98 12.08
CA ALA A 3 -29.23 -4.35 11.06
C ALA A 3 -29.53 -3.25 10.02
N LEU A 4 -29.27 -1.97 10.34
CA LEU A 4 -29.42 -0.86 9.40
C LEU A 4 -28.19 -0.75 8.49
N LEU A 5 -26.99 -0.95 9.04
CA LEU A 5 -25.74 -1.02 8.26
C LEU A 5 -25.74 -2.22 7.29
N GLU A 6 -26.32 -3.35 7.70
CA GLU A 6 -26.49 -4.54 6.84
C GLU A 6 -27.53 -4.32 5.72
N SER A 7 -28.41 -3.32 5.84
CA SER A 7 -29.44 -2.98 4.84
C SER A 7 -28.97 -1.98 3.78
N GLU A 8 -27.84 -1.31 4.02
CA GLU A 8 -27.25 -0.41 3.02
C GLU A 8 -26.51 -1.23 1.95
N PRO A 9 -26.63 -0.88 0.65
CA PRO A 9 -25.92 -1.58 -0.40
C PRO A 9 -24.42 -1.38 -0.23
N HIS A 10 -23.76 -2.36 0.39
CA HIS A 10 -22.30 -2.36 0.48
C HIS A 10 -21.72 -2.38 -0.93
N THR A 11 -20.87 -1.41 -1.21
CA THR A 11 -20.01 -1.44 -2.39
C THR A 11 -19.15 -2.71 -2.37
N LYS A 12 -18.81 -3.25 -3.55
CA LYS A 12 -18.02 -4.48 -3.70
C LYS A 12 -16.71 -4.41 -2.91
N ILE A 13 -16.09 -3.25 -2.82
CA ILE A 13 -14.90 -2.99 -2.02
C ILE A 13 -15.14 -3.22 -0.53
N VAL A 14 -16.27 -2.78 0.02
CA VAL A 14 -16.61 -2.97 1.44
C VAL A 14 -16.82 -4.45 1.73
N GLN A 15 -17.47 -5.17 0.82
CA GLN A 15 -17.64 -6.62 0.90
C GLN A 15 -16.31 -7.35 0.77
N ALA A 16 -15.44 -6.92 -0.15
CA ALA A 16 -14.12 -7.51 -0.40
C ALA A 16 -13.12 -7.25 0.73
N ALA A 17 -13.21 -6.11 1.41
CA ALA A 17 -12.38 -5.78 2.56
C ALA A 17 -12.71 -6.66 3.79
N GLU A 18 -13.90 -7.29 3.81
CA GLU A 18 -14.34 -8.20 4.87
C GLU A 18 -14.29 -7.58 6.28
N VAL A 19 -14.23 -6.25 6.39
CA VAL A 19 -14.13 -5.52 7.66
C VAL A 19 -15.46 -5.58 8.41
N MET A 20 -16.55 -5.28 7.70
CA MET A 20 -17.93 -5.24 8.23
C MET A 20 -18.60 -6.61 8.22
N THR A 21 -18.43 -7.37 7.13
CA THR A 21 -19.04 -8.69 6.91
C THR A 21 -17.96 -9.75 6.68
N PRO A 22 -17.24 -10.16 7.73
CA PRO A 22 -16.14 -11.11 7.59
C PRO A 22 -16.64 -12.50 7.14
N LYS A 23 -15.99 -13.10 6.14
CA LYS A 23 -16.35 -14.45 5.67
C LYS A 23 -16.01 -15.55 6.65
N ARG A 24 -15.06 -15.29 7.55
CA ARG A 24 -14.67 -16.19 8.65
C ARG A 24 -15.11 -15.61 9.98
N GLY A 25 -15.57 -16.47 10.88
CA GLY A 25 -15.84 -16.09 12.26
C GLY A 25 -14.58 -15.49 12.89
N ARG A 26 -14.69 -14.26 13.40
CA ARG A 26 -13.64 -13.67 14.24
C ARG A 26 -13.80 -14.21 15.66
N PRO A 27 -12.69 -14.48 16.38
CA PRO A 27 -12.77 -14.73 17.81
C PRO A 27 -13.52 -13.60 18.50
N GLU A 28 -14.24 -13.91 19.58
CA GLU A 28 -14.82 -12.85 20.40
C GLU A 28 -13.71 -11.92 20.90
N PRO A 29 -13.89 -10.59 20.82
CA PRO A 29 -12.89 -9.63 21.26
C PRO A 29 -12.87 -9.55 22.79
N THR A 30 -12.41 -10.63 23.43
CA THR A 30 -12.16 -10.67 24.87
C THR A 30 -10.95 -9.81 25.21
N VAL A 31 -10.85 -9.35 26.46
CA VAL A 31 -9.69 -8.60 26.93
C VAL A 31 -8.38 -9.38 26.70
N GLU A 32 -8.39 -10.68 26.97
CA GLU A 32 -7.26 -11.59 26.72
C GLU A 32 -6.86 -11.62 25.24
N HIS A 33 -7.84 -11.74 24.34
CA HIS A 33 -7.60 -11.76 22.91
C HIS A 33 -7.02 -10.43 22.40
N LEU A 34 -7.60 -9.30 22.81
CA LEU A 34 -7.12 -7.97 22.45
C LEU A 34 -5.71 -7.71 23.00
N HIS A 35 -5.44 -8.13 24.24
CA HIS A 35 -4.11 -8.06 24.84
C HIS A 35 -3.09 -8.86 24.01
N GLN A 36 -3.44 -10.08 23.59
CA GLN A 36 -2.58 -10.90 22.75
C GLN A 36 -2.32 -10.29 21.38
N LEU A 37 -3.34 -9.69 20.75
CA LEU A 37 -3.16 -8.97 19.48
C LEU A 37 -2.23 -7.76 19.65
N ASN A 38 -2.40 -6.97 20.71
CA ASN A 38 -1.49 -5.86 21.01
C ASN A 38 -0.06 -6.32 21.21
N PHE A 39 0.16 -7.46 21.88
CA PHE A 39 1.49 -8.04 22.02
C PHE A 39 2.09 -8.42 20.66
N GLN A 40 1.30 -8.99 19.74
CA GLN A 40 1.75 -9.30 18.39
C GLN A 40 2.12 -8.05 17.60
N ILE A 41 1.31 -6.99 17.67
CA ILE A 41 1.59 -5.69 17.03
C ILE A 41 2.91 -5.13 17.53
N ILE A 42 3.10 -5.09 18.86
CA ILE A 42 4.34 -4.61 19.49
C ILE A 42 5.54 -5.44 19.02
N ARG A 43 5.40 -6.77 18.96
CA ARG A 43 6.46 -7.65 18.49
C ARG A 43 6.86 -7.36 17.04
N ILE A 44 5.89 -7.17 16.14
CA ILE A 44 6.13 -6.81 14.74
C ILE A 44 6.84 -5.46 14.65
N ALA A 45 6.36 -4.45 15.38
CA ALA A 45 6.98 -3.12 15.41
C ALA A 45 8.43 -3.16 15.91
N MET A 46 8.74 -3.97 16.93
CA MET A 46 10.10 -4.19 17.41
C MET A 46 10.99 -4.86 16.36
N GLN A 47 10.49 -5.87 15.66
CA GLN A 47 11.23 -6.56 14.59
C GLN A 47 11.53 -5.62 13.43
N MET A 48 10.53 -4.85 12.97
CA MET A 48 10.72 -3.87 11.90
C MET A 48 11.69 -2.76 12.31
N LYS A 49 11.63 -2.28 13.55
CA LYS A 49 12.61 -1.32 14.09
C LYS A 49 14.03 -1.87 14.09
N ARG A 50 14.22 -3.17 14.36
CA ARG A 50 15.54 -3.81 14.26
C ARG A 50 16.03 -3.87 12.82
N LEU A 51 15.16 -4.21 11.86
CA LEU A 51 15.49 -4.25 10.44
C LEU A 51 15.83 -2.87 9.86
N TRP A 52 15.37 -1.79 10.49
CA TRP A 52 15.77 -0.41 10.16
C TRP A 52 17.28 -0.16 10.33
N ARG A 53 17.99 -1.05 11.02
CA ARG A 53 19.46 -1.06 11.12
C ARG A 53 19.97 -2.37 10.54
N PRO A 54 20.05 -2.50 9.20
CA PRO A 54 20.64 -3.68 8.60
C PRO A 54 22.05 -3.92 9.17
N ASP A 55 22.31 -5.15 9.59
CA ASP A 55 23.59 -5.62 10.14
C ASP A 55 24.09 -4.92 11.43
N GLY A 56 23.22 -4.20 12.15
CA GLY A 56 23.60 -3.42 13.33
C GLY A 56 24.43 -2.16 12.99
N GLY A 57 24.52 -1.81 11.71
CA GLY A 57 25.26 -0.66 11.21
C GLY A 57 24.44 0.64 11.23
N ARG A 58 24.69 1.47 10.21
CA ARG A 58 24.00 2.76 10.03
C ARG A 58 22.48 2.51 9.83
N PRO A 59 21.60 3.24 10.53
CA PRO A 59 20.17 3.14 10.31
C PRO A 59 19.81 3.62 8.91
N LEU A 60 18.72 3.08 8.36
CA LEU A 60 18.15 3.58 7.12
C LEU A 60 17.71 5.04 7.30
N ASP A 61 17.86 5.82 6.23
CA ASP A 61 17.39 7.20 6.20
C ASP A 61 15.90 7.25 5.84
N GLY A 62 15.46 6.40 4.91
CA GLY A 62 14.06 6.15 4.56
C GLY A 62 13.93 4.93 3.65
N ILE A 63 12.71 4.54 3.31
CA ILE A 63 12.43 3.45 2.34
C ILE A 63 11.61 4.04 1.19
N LEU A 64 12.12 3.91 -0.04
CA LEU A 64 11.33 4.17 -1.24
C LEU A 64 10.52 2.91 -1.59
N PHE A 65 9.22 3.06 -1.73
CA PHE A 65 8.26 1.98 -1.87
C PHE A 65 7.13 2.35 -2.83
N VAL A 66 6.22 1.42 -3.11
CA VAL A 66 5.04 1.67 -3.93
C VAL A 66 3.80 1.88 -3.07
N ASN A 67 2.86 2.71 -3.54
CA ASN A 67 1.60 2.97 -2.85
C ASN A 67 0.60 1.83 -3.01
N ALA A 68 0.56 1.24 -4.21
CA ALA A 68 -0.38 0.23 -4.64
C ALA A 68 0.25 -0.53 -5.82
N PRO A 69 -0.22 -1.75 -6.13
CA PRO A 69 0.27 -2.51 -7.28
C PRO A 69 -0.28 -2.00 -8.61
N HIS A 70 -1.07 -0.94 -8.61
CA HIS A 70 -1.78 -0.40 -9.77
C HIS A 70 -1.94 1.12 -9.65
N THR A 71 -2.29 1.78 -10.75
CA THR A 71 -2.73 3.19 -10.76
C THR A 71 -4.12 3.34 -10.16
N ALA A 72 -4.79 4.49 -10.36
CA ALA A 72 -6.22 4.59 -10.07
C ALA A 72 -7.00 3.49 -10.80
N VAL A 73 -7.83 2.75 -10.07
CA VAL A 73 -8.62 1.63 -10.59
C VAL A 73 -10.07 2.07 -10.81
N PRO A 74 -10.85 1.35 -11.63
CA PRO A 74 -12.27 1.61 -11.79
C PRO A 74 -13.01 1.68 -10.44
N PHE A 75 -14.12 2.42 -10.43
CA PHE A 75 -14.97 2.52 -9.25
C PHE A 75 -15.25 1.15 -8.66
N ASP A 76 -15.08 1.03 -7.34
CA ASP A 76 -15.44 -0.16 -6.57
C ASP A 76 -14.61 -1.43 -6.87
N THR A 77 -13.36 -1.25 -7.32
CA THR A 77 -12.42 -2.36 -7.63
C THR A 77 -11.09 -2.31 -6.88
N PHE A 78 -10.87 -1.33 -6.00
CA PHE A 78 -9.67 -1.26 -5.15
C PHE A 78 -9.79 -2.27 -4.00
N THR A 79 -9.41 -3.52 -4.19
CA THR A 79 -9.70 -4.58 -3.19
C THR A 79 -8.56 -4.88 -2.24
N TRP A 80 -7.42 -4.19 -2.33
CA TRP A 80 -6.24 -4.56 -1.54
C TRP A 80 -5.37 -3.39 -1.09
N LEU A 81 -5.14 -3.30 0.22
CA LEU A 81 -4.56 -2.14 0.92
C LEU A 81 -3.20 -2.42 1.57
N SER A 82 -2.63 -3.62 1.39
CA SER A 82 -1.50 -4.07 2.23
C SER A 82 -0.25 -3.19 2.13
N PHE A 83 0.02 -2.59 0.97
CA PHE A 83 1.17 -1.71 0.74
C PHE A 83 1.19 -0.48 1.66
N THR A 84 0.03 0.00 2.11
CA THR A 84 -0.09 1.13 3.05
C THR A 84 -0.53 0.68 4.45
N SER A 85 -1.36 -0.36 4.55
CA SER A 85 -1.89 -0.81 5.84
C SER A 85 -0.82 -1.35 6.78
N ILE A 86 0.26 -1.95 6.25
CA ILE A 86 1.39 -2.41 7.08
C ILE A 86 2.08 -1.25 7.79
N MET A 87 2.14 -0.07 7.17
CA MET A 87 2.78 1.12 7.74
C MET A 87 1.93 1.68 8.88
N ASN A 88 0.60 1.64 8.73
CA ASN A 88 -0.34 1.95 9.81
C ASN A 88 -0.20 0.99 11.00
N LEU A 89 0.05 -0.31 10.75
CA LEU A 89 0.20 -1.33 11.79
C LEU A 89 1.40 -1.05 12.70
N VAL A 90 2.53 -0.63 12.13
CA VAL A 90 3.76 -0.34 12.89
C VAL A 90 3.94 1.12 13.25
N ASP A 91 2.95 1.96 12.95
CA ASP A 91 2.95 3.40 13.22
C ASP A 91 4.15 4.11 12.56
N TRP A 92 4.41 3.74 11.29
CA TRP A 92 5.42 4.37 10.45
C TRP A 92 4.79 5.39 9.51
N MET A 93 5.59 6.38 9.16
CA MET A 93 5.15 7.50 8.35
C MET A 93 5.30 7.19 6.86
N GLY A 94 4.43 7.74 6.03
CA GLY A 94 4.52 7.64 4.58
C GLY A 94 4.17 8.95 3.88
N ILE A 95 5.00 9.38 2.94
CA ILE A 95 4.74 10.50 2.02
C ILE A 95 4.53 9.93 0.62
N SER A 96 3.44 10.30 -0.04
CA SER A 96 3.21 9.93 -1.45
C SER A 96 3.76 11.02 -2.37
N ILE A 97 4.76 10.69 -3.17
CA ILE A 97 5.44 11.58 -4.10
C ILE A 97 4.98 11.26 -5.52
N PRO A 98 4.30 12.19 -6.21
CA PRO A 98 3.98 12.03 -7.63
C PRO A 98 5.28 11.98 -8.45
N LEU A 99 5.38 11.00 -9.37
CA LEU A 99 6.59 10.81 -10.18
C LEU A 99 6.65 11.71 -11.42
N ASN A 100 5.60 12.50 -11.67
CA ASN A 100 5.42 13.22 -12.95
C ASN A 100 5.49 12.29 -14.18
N GLU A 101 5.20 11.01 -13.96
CA GLU A 101 5.06 9.97 -14.97
C GLU A 101 3.62 9.46 -14.97
N ALA A 102 3.20 8.90 -16.10
CA ALA A 102 1.89 8.32 -16.26
C ALA A 102 2.01 6.98 -16.98
N ALA A 103 1.06 6.08 -16.71
CA ALA A 103 1.06 4.77 -17.36
C ALA A 103 1.01 4.93 -18.90
N ASP A 104 1.88 4.22 -19.60
CA ASP A 104 1.99 4.22 -21.05
C ASP A 104 1.61 2.85 -21.61
N LYS A 105 0.49 2.77 -22.33
CA LYS A 105 0.02 1.52 -22.94
C LYS A 105 1.01 0.86 -23.91
N LYS A 106 2.01 1.60 -24.41
CA LYS A 106 3.06 1.06 -25.29
C LYS A 106 4.20 0.39 -24.50
N LEU A 107 4.43 0.83 -23.27
CA LEU A 107 5.50 0.34 -22.39
C LEU A 107 4.95 -0.65 -21.37
N ASP A 108 3.83 -0.30 -20.75
CA ASP A 108 3.14 -1.05 -19.70
C ASP A 108 2.22 -2.10 -20.32
N VAL A 109 2.81 -3.08 -21.01
CA VAL A 109 2.04 -4.21 -21.52
C VAL A 109 1.79 -5.19 -20.38
N GLY A 110 0.53 -5.61 -20.19
CA GLY A 110 0.17 -6.54 -19.13
C GLY A 110 0.96 -7.85 -19.22
N MET A 111 1.39 -8.35 -18.06
CA MET A 111 2.07 -9.64 -17.95
C MET A 111 1.11 -10.80 -18.32
N PRO A 112 1.61 -11.89 -18.94
CA PRO A 112 0.81 -13.09 -19.15
C PRO A 112 0.28 -13.65 -17.83
N ILE A 113 -1.01 -13.98 -17.79
CA ILE A 113 -1.69 -14.54 -16.61
C ILE A 113 -1.05 -15.87 -16.12
N GLY A 114 -0.39 -16.60 -17.01
CA GLY A 114 0.34 -17.83 -16.68
C GLY A 114 1.55 -17.62 -15.77
N ASP A 115 2.08 -16.40 -15.71
CA ASP A 115 3.27 -16.05 -14.95
C ASP A 115 2.94 -15.49 -13.55
N CYS A 116 1.64 -15.34 -13.22
CA CYS A 116 1.20 -14.84 -11.91
C CYS A 116 1.57 -15.83 -10.79
N TYR A 117 2.11 -15.31 -9.70
CA TYR A 117 2.60 -16.09 -8.55
C TYR A 117 1.49 -16.71 -7.70
N SER A 118 0.28 -16.15 -7.73
CA SER A 118 -0.86 -16.60 -6.94
C SER A 118 -2.19 -16.17 -7.57
N ASP A 119 -3.30 -16.69 -7.07
CA ASP A 119 -4.64 -16.26 -7.48
C ASP A 119 -4.88 -14.77 -7.14
N PHE A 120 -4.27 -14.30 -6.05
CA PHE A 120 -4.34 -12.89 -5.68
C PHE A 120 -3.59 -12.02 -6.72
N ASP A 121 -2.38 -12.41 -7.08
CA ASP A 121 -1.57 -11.72 -8.09
C ASP A 121 -2.27 -11.70 -9.46
N ARG A 122 -2.86 -12.85 -9.84
CA ARG A 122 -3.74 -12.97 -11.00
C ARG A 122 -4.90 -11.97 -10.96
N SER A 123 -5.59 -11.84 -9.82
CA SER A 123 -6.74 -10.93 -9.71
C SER A 123 -6.35 -9.45 -9.90
N ILE A 124 -5.16 -9.05 -9.47
CA ILE A 124 -4.61 -7.71 -9.69
C ILE A 124 -4.21 -7.53 -11.16
N GLN A 125 -3.57 -8.53 -11.76
CA GLN A 125 -3.17 -8.49 -13.16
C GLN A 125 -4.37 -8.44 -14.11
N GLU A 126 -5.45 -9.16 -13.80
CA GLU A 126 -6.71 -9.15 -14.56
C GLU A 126 -7.43 -7.80 -14.52
N LEU A 127 -7.20 -6.98 -13.49
CA LEU A 127 -7.74 -5.63 -13.38
C LEU A 127 -7.08 -4.66 -14.39
N TYR A 128 -5.85 -4.96 -14.81
CA TYR A 128 -5.08 -4.08 -15.67
C TYR A 128 -5.57 -4.10 -17.12
N HIS A 129 -5.90 -2.91 -17.63
CA HIS A 129 -6.25 -2.71 -19.03
C HIS A 129 -5.46 -1.53 -19.60
N ALA A 130 -4.45 -1.81 -20.43
CA ALA A 130 -3.52 -0.80 -20.95
C ALA A 130 -4.23 0.45 -21.51
N GLU A 131 -5.30 0.29 -22.30
CA GLU A 131 -6.06 1.42 -22.86
C GLU A 131 -6.81 2.25 -21.81
N LYS A 132 -7.34 1.64 -20.75
CA LYS A 132 -8.07 2.36 -19.70
C LYS A 132 -7.13 3.03 -18.68
N PHE A 133 -5.93 2.47 -18.52
CA PHE A 133 -4.96 2.90 -17.53
C PHE A 133 -3.98 3.93 -18.11
N HIS A 134 -3.87 4.02 -19.43
CA HIS A 134 -3.01 4.99 -20.10
C HIS A 134 -3.28 6.43 -19.65
N GLY A 135 -2.21 7.16 -19.32
CA GLY A 135 -2.27 8.55 -18.90
C GLY A 135 -2.61 8.73 -17.41
N LEU A 136 -2.86 7.65 -16.66
CA LEU A 136 -3.05 7.75 -15.21
C LEU A 136 -1.72 8.01 -14.48
N PRO A 137 -1.70 8.91 -13.50
CA PRO A 137 -0.46 9.32 -12.83
C PRO A 137 0.12 8.20 -11.97
N LEU A 138 1.45 8.17 -11.91
CA LEU A 138 2.21 7.29 -11.04
C LEU A 138 2.72 8.04 -9.81
N ALA A 139 2.80 7.33 -8.68
CA ALA A 139 3.34 7.84 -7.43
C ALA A 139 4.19 6.76 -6.74
N ALA A 140 5.19 7.23 -6.00
CA ALA A 140 5.96 6.40 -5.09
C ALA A 140 5.70 6.84 -3.64
N GLN A 141 5.89 5.92 -2.71
CA GLN A 141 5.71 6.15 -1.29
C GLN A 141 7.08 6.19 -0.62
N LEU A 142 7.40 7.29 0.04
CA LEU A 142 8.59 7.41 0.89
C LEU A 142 8.19 7.14 2.35
N ILE A 143 8.78 6.11 2.95
CA ILE A 143 8.49 5.68 4.31
C ILE A 143 9.58 6.15 5.26
N GLY A 144 9.17 6.69 6.40
CA GLY A 144 10.02 7.06 7.52
C GLY A 144 9.64 6.30 8.80
N GLN A 145 10.58 6.21 9.73
CA GLN A 145 10.30 5.62 11.04
C GLN A 145 9.40 6.55 11.86
N ARG A 146 8.70 5.98 12.85
CA ARG A 146 7.95 6.72 13.86
C ARG A 146 8.80 7.83 14.48
N PHE A 147 8.26 9.05 14.52
CA PHE A 147 8.89 10.27 15.06
C PHE A 147 10.10 10.79 14.27
N GLU A 148 10.22 10.44 12.99
CA GLU A 148 11.22 11.00 12.07
C GLU A 148 10.58 11.94 11.03
N ASP A 149 9.52 12.65 11.40
CA ASP A 149 8.71 13.50 10.51
C ASP A 149 9.55 14.52 9.73
N GLU A 150 10.39 15.28 10.42
CA GLU A 150 11.23 16.32 9.81
C GLU A 150 12.31 15.73 8.90
N LYS A 151 12.87 14.57 9.29
CA LYS A 151 13.84 13.85 8.46
C LYS A 151 13.19 13.31 7.19
N LEU A 152 11.97 12.77 7.29
CA LEU A 152 11.22 12.27 6.15
C LEU A 152 10.85 13.40 5.18
N LEU A 153 10.45 14.56 5.69
CA LEU A 153 10.20 15.76 4.88
C LEU A 153 11.47 16.24 4.17
N ALA A 154 12.60 16.32 4.88
CA ALA A 154 13.88 16.69 4.28
C ALA A 154 14.30 15.71 3.17
N LEU A 155 14.11 14.40 3.38
CA LEU A 155 14.37 13.40 2.35
C LEU A 155 13.42 13.55 1.16
N ALA A 156 12.15 13.87 1.40
CA ALA A 156 11.19 14.13 0.33
C ALA A 156 11.58 15.35 -0.51
N ASP A 157 12.04 16.44 0.12
CA ASP A 157 12.51 17.66 -0.56
C ASP A 157 13.71 17.38 -1.47
N GLU A 158 14.65 16.54 -1.01
CA GLU A 158 15.82 16.13 -1.81
C GLU A 158 15.44 15.18 -2.97
N LEU A 159 14.51 14.26 -2.74
CA LEU A 159 14.10 13.26 -3.74
C LEU A 159 13.12 13.80 -4.78
N TYR A 160 12.25 14.73 -4.40
CA TYR A 160 11.22 15.30 -5.26
C TYR A 160 11.76 15.81 -6.62
N PRO A 161 12.81 16.66 -6.69
CA PRO A 161 13.33 17.11 -7.97
C PRO A 161 13.89 15.97 -8.82
N ILE A 162 14.53 14.97 -8.20
CA ILE A 162 15.12 13.83 -8.92
C ILE A 162 14.03 12.94 -9.52
N LEU A 163 12.99 12.63 -8.73
CA LEU A 163 11.89 11.78 -9.16
C LEU A 163 11.04 12.44 -10.24
N THR A 164 10.85 13.76 -10.17
CA THR A 164 10.02 14.51 -11.13
C THR A 164 10.76 14.94 -12.40
N GLN A 165 12.10 14.91 -12.40
CA GLN A 165 12.93 15.27 -13.57
C GLN A 165 12.73 14.34 -14.76
N ARG A 166 12.47 13.04 -14.53
CA ARG A 166 12.29 12.05 -15.60
C ARG A 166 11.01 12.23 -16.42
N GLY A 167 9.96 12.80 -15.83
CA GLY A 167 8.74 13.18 -16.56
C GLY A 167 8.95 14.19 -17.70
N GLN A 168 10.13 14.83 -17.80
CA GLN A 168 10.49 15.76 -18.89
C GLN A 168 11.33 15.10 -20.00
N SER A 169 11.95 13.96 -19.73
CA SER A 169 12.82 13.26 -20.66
C SER A 169 12.02 12.20 -21.41
N LYS A 170 11.26 12.62 -22.42
CA LYS A 170 10.68 11.72 -23.41
C LYS A 170 11.81 10.96 -24.11
N LEU A 171 11.98 9.68 -23.79
CA LEU A 171 12.59 8.71 -24.70
C LEU A 171 11.54 8.26 -25.72
#